data_AF-A0A660TM67-F1
#
_entry.id   AF-A0A660TM67-F1
#
_cell.length_a   1.000
_cell.length_b   1.000
_cell.length_c   1.000
_cell.angle_alpha   90.00
_cell.angle_beta   90.00
_cell.angle_gamma   90.00
#
_symmetry.space_group_name_H-M   'P 1'
#
loop_
_entity.id
_entity.type
_entity.pdbx_description
1 polymer ?
#
loop_
_entity_poly.entity_id
_entity_poly.type
_entity_poly.pdbx_seq_one_letter_code
_entity_poly.pdbx_strand_id
1 'polypeptide(L)'
;SKVVSTIKGIGGASVAAVANMLLMIYTADLYIGYATTARVFGPIFRGKGYSSSNVSRILENSGTMMGALVPWGAAGVYIASMLDVSVIKYAPFALACYLPFLFDILWGFTGKFLPKAADEEKKDWIEQGQMIVRDGNLISASELSVDQL
;
A
#
# COMPACT_ATOMS: atom_id res chain seq x y z
N SER A 1 -18.43 8.00 0.02
CA SER A 1 -17.98 8.18 -1.38
C SER A 1 -18.01 6.86 -2.12
N LYS A 2 -18.56 6.78 -3.35
CA LYS A 2 -18.76 5.55 -4.15
C LYS A 2 -17.49 4.70 -4.41
N VAL A 3 -16.31 5.25 -4.13
CA VAL A 3 -15.03 4.53 -4.25
C VAL A 3 -14.91 3.40 -3.21
N VAL A 4 -15.40 3.62 -1.99
CA VAL A 4 -15.29 2.65 -0.89
C VAL A 4 -16.21 1.42 -1.11
N SER A 5 -17.35 1.59 -1.79
CA SER A 5 -18.27 0.48 -2.11
C SER A 5 -17.80 -0.43 -3.25
N THR A 6 -16.77 -0.01 -4.00
CA THR A 6 -16.25 -0.77 -5.15
C THR A 6 -15.23 -1.83 -4.71
N ILE A 7 -14.63 -1.68 -3.52
CA ILE A 7 -13.64 -2.61 -2.97
C ILE A 7 -14.33 -3.65 -2.06
N LYS A 8 -15.03 -4.60 -2.67
CA LYS A 8 -15.76 -5.65 -1.93
C LYS A 8 -14.81 -6.62 -1.21
N GLY A 9 -13.64 -6.91 -1.79
CA GLY A 9 -12.66 -7.87 -1.24
C GLY A 9 -11.30 -7.26 -0.87
N ILE A 10 -10.49 -8.02 -0.12
CA ILE A 10 -9.12 -7.62 0.22
C ILE A 10 -8.22 -7.52 -1.03
N GLY A 11 -8.40 -8.40 -2.02
CA GLY A 11 -7.66 -8.31 -3.28
C GLY A 11 -7.92 -7.02 -4.05
N GLY A 12 -9.17 -6.54 -4.04
CA GLY A 12 -9.49 -5.21 -4.60
C GLY A 12 -8.82 -4.08 -3.83
N ALA A 13 -8.66 -4.22 -2.50
CA ALA A 13 -7.98 -3.23 -1.67
C ALA A 13 -6.48 -3.19 -1.95
N SER A 14 -5.85 -4.37 -2.10
CA SER A 14 -4.45 -4.51 -2.49
C SER A 14 -4.18 -3.90 -3.87
N VAL A 15 -4.99 -4.22 -4.87
CA VAL A 15 -4.86 -3.65 -6.23
C VAL A 15 -5.04 -2.14 -6.21
N ALA A 16 -6.05 -1.63 -5.50
CA ALA A 16 -6.29 -0.20 -5.39
C ALA A 16 -5.13 0.52 -4.67
N ALA A 17 -4.57 -0.08 -3.62
CA ALA A 17 -3.42 0.47 -2.90
C ALA A 17 -2.17 0.54 -3.78
N VAL A 18 -1.86 -0.55 -4.49
CA VAL A 18 -0.74 -0.60 -5.44
C VAL A 18 -0.94 0.44 -6.55
N ALA A 19 -2.11 0.47 -7.18
CA ALA A 19 -2.39 1.43 -8.25
C ALA A 19 -2.29 2.88 -7.77
N ASN A 20 -2.85 3.19 -6.60
CA ASN A 20 -2.75 4.53 -6.01
C ASN A 20 -1.31 4.93 -5.75
N MET A 21 -0.51 4.04 -5.16
CA MET A 21 0.89 4.33 -4.85
C MET A 21 1.71 4.54 -6.14
N LEU A 22 1.51 3.69 -7.16
CA LEU A 22 2.16 3.87 -8.46
C LEU A 22 1.84 5.25 -9.05
N LEU A 23 0.56 5.63 -9.09
CA LEU A 23 0.15 6.95 -9.57
C LEU A 23 0.78 8.09 -8.76
N MET A 24 0.88 7.94 -7.43
CA MET A 24 1.53 8.91 -6.57
C MET A 24 3.02 9.06 -6.86
N ILE A 25 3.77 7.99 -7.12
CA ILE A 25 5.21 8.10 -7.43
C ILE A 25 5.47 8.77 -8.78
N TYR A 26 4.58 8.56 -9.75
CA TYR A 26 4.69 9.25 -11.04
C TYR A 26 4.33 10.74 -10.93
N THR A 27 3.41 11.13 -10.03
CA THR A 27 2.85 12.50 -9.99
C THR A 27 3.37 13.36 -8.83
N ALA A 28 3.78 12.75 -7.74
CA ALA A 28 4.12 13.38 -6.48
C ALA A 28 5.47 12.88 -5.95
N ASP A 29 6.00 13.57 -4.95
CA ASP A 29 7.17 13.10 -4.24
C ASP A 29 6.85 11.82 -3.43
N LEU A 30 7.87 10.97 -3.28
CA LEU A 30 7.78 9.69 -2.59
C LEU A 30 7.15 9.82 -1.20
N TYR A 31 7.59 10.79 -0.39
CA TYR A 31 7.10 10.98 0.98
C TYR A 31 5.60 11.32 1.02
N ILE A 32 5.13 12.13 0.07
CA ILE A 32 3.72 12.51 -0.05
C ILE A 32 2.89 11.29 -0.47
N GLY A 33 3.41 10.49 -1.40
CA GLY A 33 2.79 9.25 -1.85
C GLY A 33 2.59 8.26 -0.70
N TYR A 34 3.63 8.04 0.12
CA TYR A 34 3.55 7.19 1.31
C TYR A 34 2.49 7.68 2.30
N ALA A 35 2.57 8.95 2.70
CA ALA A 35 1.69 9.50 3.72
C ALA A 35 0.21 9.49 3.27
N THR A 36 -0.04 9.76 1.99
CA THR A 36 -1.40 9.79 1.43
C THR A 36 -1.96 8.38 1.33
N THR A 37 -1.21 7.46 0.72
CA THR A 37 -1.67 6.09 0.51
C THR A 37 -1.84 5.35 1.85
N ALA A 38 -0.92 5.53 2.81
CA ALA A 38 -1.05 4.96 4.16
C ALA A 38 -2.34 5.41 4.86
N ARG A 39 -2.67 6.72 4.77
CA ARG A 39 -3.89 7.27 5.40
C ARG A 39 -5.18 6.77 4.75
N VAL A 40 -5.16 6.56 3.43
CA VAL A 40 -6.34 6.07 2.69
C VAL A 40 -6.56 4.57 2.92
N PHE A 41 -5.52 3.75 2.80
CA PHE A 41 -5.64 2.30 2.80
C PHE A 41 -5.44 1.64 4.17
N GLY A 42 -4.76 2.30 5.12
CA GLY A 42 -4.62 1.81 6.50
C GLY A 42 -5.97 1.46 7.14
N PRO A 43 -6.94 2.40 7.20
CA PRO A 43 -8.27 2.14 7.73
C PRO A 43 -9.05 1.04 7.01
N ILE A 44 -8.83 0.88 5.70
CA ILE A 44 -9.52 -0.13 4.86
C ILE A 44 -9.03 -1.54 5.22
N PHE A 45 -7.71 -1.72 5.38
CA PHE A 45 -7.13 -3.02 5.75
C PHE A 45 -7.49 -3.41 7.17
N ARG A 46 -7.42 -2.45 8.11
CA ARG A 46 -7.81 -2.67 9.51
C ARG A 46 -9.29 -3.04 9.64
N GLY A 47 -10.18 -2.34 8.91
CA GLY A 47 -11.61 -2.68 8.87
C GLY A 47 -11.95 -4.04 8.25
N LYS A 48 -10.99 -4.68 7.55
CA LYS A 48 -11.10 -6.04 7.03
C LYS A 48 -10.38 -7.08 7.92
N GLY A 49 -9.87 -6.69 9.09
CA GLY A 49 -9.18 -7.56 10.04
C GLY A 49 -7.73 -7.93 9.63
N TYR A 50 -7.13 -7.19 8.70
CA TYR A 50 -5.76 -7.42 8.25
C TYR A 50 -4.77 -6.50 8.96
N SER A 51 -3.56 -7.02 9.20
CA SER A 51 -2.49 -6.26 9.84
C SER A 51 -2.11 -5.03 9.01
N SER A 52 -1.78 -3.94 9.69
CA SER A 52 -1.27 -2.69 9.10
C SER A 52 0.07 -2.91 8.37
N SER A 53 0.81 -3.96 8.73
CA SER A 53 2.03 -4.40 8.05
C SER A 53 1.81 -4.68 6.55
N ASN A 54 0.62 -5.16 6.16
CA ASN A 54 0.30 -5.40 4.75
C ASN A 54 0.30 -4.11 3.93
N VAL A 55 -0.25 -3.04 4.50
CA VAL A 55 -0.26 -1.72 3.84
C VAL A 55 1.16 -1.19 3.74
N SER A 56 1.95 -1.27 4.81
CA SER A 56 3.37 -0.89 4.80
C SER A 56 4.16 -1.64 3.73
N ARG A 57 3.98 -2.96 3.62
CA ARG A 57 4.61 -3.79 2.58
C ARG A 57 4.23 -3.33 1.18
N ILE A 58 2.94 -3.11 0.92
CA ILE A 58 2.46 -2.62 -0.38
C ILE A 58 3.10 -1.27 -0.70
N LEU A 59 3.16 -0.36 0.27
CA LEU A 59 3.77 0.95 0.09
C LEU A 59 5.24 0.84 -0.29
N GLU A 60 6.02 0.00 0.39
CA GLU A 60 7.44 -0.22 0.08
C GLU A 60 7.66 -0.85 -1.30
N ASN A 61 6.88 -1.88 -1.61
CA ASN A 61 6.99 -2.64 -2.84
C ASN A 61 6.52 -1.87 -4.08
N SER A 62 5.49 -1.04 -3.96
CA SER A 62 5.00 -0.22 -5.07
C SER A 62 5.65 1.16 -5.10
N GLY A 63 6.09 1.68 -3.96
CA GLY A 63 6.79 2.94 -3.70
C GLY A 63 8.27 2.92 -4.05
N THR A 64 9.05 2.45 -3.10
CA THR A 64 10.52 2.52 -3.14
C THR A 64 11.08 1.77 -4.35
N MET A 65 10.55 0.58 -4.65
CA MET A 65 11.05 -0.24 -5.75
C MET A 65 10.77 0.37 -7.13
N MET A 66 9.62 1.02 -7.32
CA MET A 66 9.26 1.64 -8.59
C MET A 66 9.83 3.06 -8.76
N GLY A 67 10.25 3.70 -7.66
CA GLY A 67 10.89 5.03 -7.72
C GLY A 67 12.15 5.06 -8.60
N ALA A 68 12.86 3.93 -8.72
CA ALA A 68 13.98 3.77 -9.64
C ALA A 68 13.57 3.91 -11.12
N LEU A 69 12.30 3.64 -11.46
CA LEU A 69 11.82 3.63 -12.84
C LEU A 69 11.18 4.95 -13.27
N VAL A 70 11.17 5.96 -12.40
CA VAL A 70 10.63 7.28 -12.70
C VAL A 70 11.74 8.16 -13.29
N PRO A 71 11.68 8.54 -14.58
CA PRO A 71 12.77 9.26 -15.25
C PRO A 71 13.09 10.63 -14.65
N TRP A 72 12.09 11.28 -14.06
CA TRP A 72 12.22 12.58 -13.37
C TRP A 72 12.42 12.44 -11.87
N GLY A 73 12.43 11.21 -11.32
CA GLY A 73 12.64 10.96 -9.90
C GLY A 73 14.13 10.92 -9.56
N ALA A 74 14.48 11.32 -8.33
CA ALA A 74 15.87 11.37 -7.87
C ALA A 74 16.60 10.02 -8.01
N ALA A 75 15.93 8.91 -7.65
CA ALA A 75 16.48 7.56 -7.77
C ALA A 75 16.73 7.16 -9.24
N GLY A 76 15.75 7.43 -10.12
CA GLY A 76 15.88 7.11 -11.54
C GLY A 76 16.99 7.90 -12.23
N VAL A 77 17.12 9.19 -11.91
CA VAL A 77 18.21 10.05 -12.39
C VAL A 77 19.56 9.54 -11.90
N TYR A 78 19.68 9.20 -10.61
CA TYR A 78 20.92 8.69 -10.03
C TYR A 78 21.40 7.40 -10.71
N ILE A 79 20.50 6.43 -10.91
CA ILE A 79 20.84 5.15 -11.57
C ILE A 79 21.20 5.39 -13.04
N ALA A 80 20.47 6.27 -13.73
CA ALA A 80 20.77 6.60 -15.11
C ALA A 80 22.16 7.24 -15.27
N SER A 81 22.57 8.10 -14.32
CA SER A 81 23.91 8.70 -14.29
C SER A 81 25.01 7.69 -14.00
N MET A 82 24.76 6.72 -13.12
CA MET A 82 25.75 5.69 -12.78
C MET A 82 25.97 4.67 -13.89
N LEU A 83 24.91 4.31 -14.62
CA LEU A 83 24.97 3.34 -15.71
C LEU A 83 25.25 3.97 -17.09
N ASP A 84 25.27 5.30 -17.17
CA ASP A 84 25.36 6.09 -18.43
C ASP A 84 24.32 5.67 -19.48
N VAL A 85 23.13 5.26 -19.01
CA VAL A 85 22.00 4.88 -19.87
C VAL A 85 20.71 5.47 -19.32
N SER A 86 19.80 5.86 -20.21
CA SER A 86 18.52 6.42 -19.80
C SER A 86 17.63 5.39 -19.10
N VAL A 87 16.73 5.86 -18.23
CA VAL A 87 15.77 5.02 -17.49
C VAL A 87 14.99 4.09 -18.41
N ILE A 88 14.55 4.57 -19.56
CA ILE A 88 13.78 3.78 -20.54
C ILE A 88 14.59 2.57 -21.05
N LYS A 89 15.93 2.70 -21.16
CA LYS A 89 16.79 1.61 -21.64
C LYS A 89 16.97 0.51 -20.61
N TYR A 90 17.15 0.85 -19.33
CA TYR A 90 17.34 -0.17 -18.29
C TYR A 90 16.03 -0.66 -17.69
N ALA A 91 14.94 0.12 -17.77
CA ALA A 91 13.66 -0.20 -17.15
C ALA A 91 13.15 -1.61 -17.47
N PRO A 92 13.19 -2.14 -18.71
CA PRO A 92 12.73 -3.50 -18.99
C PRO A 92 13.51 -4.60 -18.25
N PHE A 93 14.76 -4.32 -17.88
CA PHE A 93 15.65 -5.28 -17.22
C PHE A 93 15.58 -5.20 -15.69
N ALA A 94 14.92 -4.17 -15.14
CA ALA A 94 14.76 -3.95 -13.71
C ALA A 94 13.70 -4.87 -13.08
N LEU A 95 13.84 -6.18 -13.25
CA LEU A 95 12.87 -7.19 -12.79
C LEU A 95 12.59 -7.09 -11.28
N ALA A 96 13.61 -6.75 -10.49
CA ALA A 96 13.49 -6.55 -9.05
C ALA A 96 12.51 -5.41 -8.68
N CYS A 97 12.31 -4.43 -9.57
CA CYS A 97 11.34 -3.34 -9.35
C CYS A 97 9.90 -3.78 -9.60
N TYR A 98 9.67 -4.73 -10.51
CA TYR A 98 8.32 -5.14 -10.91
C TYR A 98 7.74 -6.27 -10.08
N LEU A 99 8.57 -7.26 -9.71
CA LEU A 99 8.11 -8.46 -9.02
C LEU A 99 7.40 -8.18 -7.68
N PRO A 100 7.87 -7.26 -6.82
CA PRO A 100 7.29 -7.07 -5.49
C PRO A 100 5.81 -6.65 -5.53
N PHE A 101 5.44 -5.65 -6.33
CA PHE A 101 4.04 -5.21 -6.40
C PHE A 101 3.14 -6.23 -7.13
N LEU A 102 3.68 -6.99 -8.08
CA LEU A 102 2.96 -8.09 -8.74
C LEU A 102 2.62 -9.17 -7.72
N PHE A 103 3.54 -9.49 -6.83
CA PHE A 103 3.27 -10.42 -5.74
C PHE A 103 2.27 -9.88 -4.74
N ASP A 104 2.29 -8.59 -4.39
CA ASP A 104 1.27 -8.00 -3.52
C ASP A 104 -0.14 -8.11 -4.10
N ILE A 105 -0.29 -7.92 -5.41
CA ILE A 105 -1.56 -8.14 -6.11
C ILE A 105 -1.96 -9.62 -6.02
N LEU A 106 -1.04 -10.53 -6.34
CA LEU A 106 -1.27 -11.97 -6.29
C LEU A 106 -1.69 -12.43 -4.88
N TRP A 107 -0.99 -11.96 -3.85
CA TRP A 107 -1.30 -12.28 -2.45
C TRP A 107 -2.61 -11.63 -2.00
N GLY A 108 -2.92 -10.42 -2.47
CA GLY A 108 -4.21 -9.80 -2.23
C GLY A 108 -5.39 -10.66 -2.70
N PHE A 109 -5.26 -11.31 -3.86
CA PHE A 109 -6.32 -12.21 -4.37
C PHE A 109 -6.29 -13.59 -3.72
N THR A 110 -5.10 -14.14 -3.42
CA THR A 110 -4.96 -15.51 -2.91
C THR A 110 -5.06 -15.62 -1.38
N GLY A 111 -4.84 -14.52 -0.65
CA GLY A 111 -4.84 -14.48 0.82
C GLY A 111 -3.68 -15.20 1.51
N LYS A 112 -2.77 -15.85 0.77
CA LYS A 112 -1.75 -16.77 1.34
C LYS A 112 -0.59 -16.10 2.09
N PHE A 113 -0.39 -14.79 1.92
CA PHE A 113 0.68 -14.03 2.58
C PHE A 113 0.18 -12.65 3.04
N LEU A 114 -1.08 -12.58 3.48
CA LEU A 114 -1.64 -11.41 4.15
C LEU A 114 -1.85 -11.72 5.63
N PRO A 115 -0.89 -11.41 6.52
CA PRO A 115 -1.09 -11.53 7.96
C PRO A 115 -2.37 -10.83 8.41
N LYS A 116 -3.19 -11.56 9.16
CA LYS A 116 -4.30 -10.99 9.91
C LYS A 116 -3.76 -10.23 11.12
N ALA A 117 -4.51 -9.27 11.62
CA ALA A 117 -4.13 -8.56 12.83
C ALA A 117 -4.21 -9.49 14.04
N ALA A 118 -3.13 -9.52 14.82
CA ALA A 118 -3.12 -10.19 16.12
C ALA A 118 -3.98 -9.43 17.13
N ASP A 119 -4.38 -10.08 18.22
CA ASP A 119 -5.20 -9.44 19.25
C ASP A 119 -4.45 -8.30 19.95
N GLU A 120 -3.13 -8.40 20.08
CA GLU A 120 -2.27 -7.31 20.54
C GLU A 120 -2.35 -6.10 19.59
N GLU A 121 -2.21 -6.33 18.28
CA GLU A 121 -2.29 -5.24 17.28
C GLU A 121 -3.68 -4.58 17.28
N LYS A 122 -4.74 -5.37 17.48
CA LYS A 122 -6.11 -4.83 17.61
C LYS A 122 -6.28 -3.99 18.87
N LYS A 123 -5.71 -4.40 20.01
CA LYS A 123 -5.71 -3.59 21.25
C LYS A 123 -4.99 -2.26 21.04
N ASP A 124 -3.83 -2.28 20.39
CA ASP A 124 -3.09 -1.06 20.06
C ASP A 124 -3.95 -0.11 19.20
N TRP A 125 -4.76 -0.62 18.28
CA TRP A 125 -5.66 0.21 17.48
C TRP A 125 -6.74 0.89 18.33
N ILE A 126 -7.31 0.17 19.29
CA ILE A 126 -8.32 0.69 20.23
C ILE A 126 -7.69 1.78 21.10
N GLU A 127 -6.55 1.48 21.72
CA GLU A 127 -5.84 2.40 22.61
C GLU A 127 -5.41 3.69 21.90
N GLN A 128 -4.96 3.58 20.66
CA GLN A 128 -4.51 4.72 19.85
C GLN A 128 -5.65 5.43 19.10
N GLY A 129 -6.91 4.98 19.24
CA GLY A 129 -8.05 5.57 18.52
C GLY A 129 -7.89 5.54 17.00
N GLN A 130 -7.30 4.46 16.49
CA GLN A 130 -6.92 4.36 15.09
C GLN A 130 -8.16 4.21 14.18
N MET A 131 -8.27 4.99 13.11
CA MET A 131 -9.46 5.01 12.23
C MET A 131 -9.64 3.71 11.43
N ILE A 132 -10.81 3.08 11.47
CA ILE A 132 -11.13 1.90 10.63
C ILE A 132 -12.31 2.17 9.71
N VAL A 133 -12.39 1.44 8.60
CA VAL A 133 -13.56 1.50 7.70
C VAL A 133 -14.53 0.37 8.02
N ARG A 134 -15.75 0.71 8.43
CA ARG A 134 -16.86 -0.23 8.68
C ARG A 134 -18.09 0.25 7.91
N ASP A 135 -18.70 -0.63 7.12
CA ASP A 135 -19.90 -0.33 6.33
C ASP A 135 -19.81 0.95 5.45
N GLY A 136 -18.59 1.26 4.99
CA GLY A 136 -18.29 2.44 4.16
C GLY A 136 -18.07 3.74 4.93
N ASN A 137 -18.15 3.72 6.26
CA ASN A 137 -17.89 4.85 7.14
C ASN A 137 -16.55 4.69 7.86
N LEU A 138 -15.88 5.82 8.10
CA LEU A 138 -14.68 5.91 8.93
C LEU A 138 -15.10 6.08 10.39
N ILE A 139 -14.76 5.10 11.23
CA ILE A 139 -15.04 5.10 12.67
C ILE A 139 -13.75 4.92 13.46
N SER A 140 -13.71 5.41 14.71
CA SER A 140 -12.56 5.18 15.59
C SER A 140 -12.59 3.75 16.12
N ALA A 141 -11.44 3.06 16.13
CA ALA A 141 -11.34 1.72 16.72
C ALA A 141 -11.65 1.71 18.23
N SER A 142 -11.51 2.85 18.93
CA SER A 142 -11.83 2.97 20.36
C SER A 142 -13.31 2.70 20.71
N GLU A 143 -14.19 2.74 19.72
CA GLU A 143 -15.64 2.51 19.88
C GLU A 143 -16.02 1.03 19.78
N LEU A 144 -15.05 0.14 19.53
CA LEU A 144 -15.26 -1.27 19.23
C LEU A 144 -14.52 -2.18 20.22
N SER A 145 -15.07 -3.37 20.44
CA SER A 145 -14.35 -4.44 21.15
C SER A 145 -13.39 -5.19 20.20
N VAL A 146 -12.41 -5.90 20.76
CA VAL A 146 -11.45 -6.71 19.98
C VAL A 146 -12.14 -7.74 19.09
N ASP A 147 -13.26 -8.32 19.54
CA ASP A 147 -14.06 -9.28 18.78
C ASP A 147 -14.80 -8.65 17.59
N GLN A 148 -15.02 -7.33 17.65
CA GLN A 148 -15.66 -6.57 16.57
C GLN A 148 -14.67 -6.11 15.50
N LEU A 149 -13.36 -6.22 15.73
CA LEU A 149 -12.26 -5.82 14.83
C LEU A 149 -11.80 -6.94 13.89
#